data_AF-A0A6L3EJI5-F1
#
_entry.id   AF-A0A6L3EJI5-F1
#
_cell.length_a   1.000
_cell.length_b   1.000
_cell.length_c   1.000
_cell.angle_alpha   90.00
_cell.angle_beta   90.00
_cell.angle_gamma   90.00
#
_symmetry.space_group_name_H-M   'P 1'
#
loop_
_entity.id
_entity.type
_entity.pdbx_description
1 polymer ?
#
loop_
_entity_poly.entity_id
_entity_poly.type
_entity_poly.pdbx_seq_one_letter_code
_entity_poly.pdbx_strand_id
1 'polypeptide(L)' 'MDGMRAAMQKADYPSTRGKYTYGKNHFPVQNFYLREVVADADGMWTVKTVETVFENHQDRYVGECAM' A
#
# COMPACT_ATOMS: atom_id res chain seq x y z
N MET A 1 3.78 26.08 -0.53
CA MET A 1 3.78 24.67 -0.07
C MET A 1 2.75 23.82 -0.81
N ASP A 2 1.73 24.42 -1.41
CA ASP A 2 0.65 23.70 -2.11
C ASP A 2 1.12 22.90 -3.32
N GLY A 3 2.09 23.43 -4.09
CA GLY A 3 2.68 22.70 -5.21
C GLY A 3 3.36 21.39 -4.82
N MET A 4 4.05 21.36 -3.68
CA MET A 4 4.67 20.13 -3.15
C MET A 4 3.60 19.13 -2.71
N ARG A 5 2.55 19.59 -2.02
CA ARG A 5 1.43 18.75 -1.60
C ARG A 5 0.71 18.14 -2.81
N ALA A 6 0.44 18.95 -3.83
CA ALA A 6 -0.19 18.50 -5.07
C ALA A 6 0.70 17.50 -5.83
N ALA A 7 2.02 17.69 -5.85
CA ALA A 7 2.94 16.73 -6.47
C ALA A 7 2.94 15.39 -5.73
N MET A 8 2.97 15.40 -4.40
CA MET A 8 2.92 14.17 -3.59
C MET A 8 1.60 13.41 -3.77
N GLN A 9 0.46 14.12 -3.82
CA GLN A 9 -0.87 13.52 -4.00
C GLN A 9 -1.00 12.72 -5.30
N LYS A 10 -0.27 13.09 -6.36
CA LYS A 10 -0.30 12.37 -7.65
C LYS A 10 0.27 10.97 -7.56
N ALA A 11 1.13 10.70 -6.57
CA ALA A 11 1.84 9.42 -6.41
C ALA A 11 2.53 8.93 -7.71
N ASP A 12 3.04 9.87 -8.51
CA ASP A 12 3.64 9.58 -9.81
C ASP A 12 5.09 9.09 -9.66
N TYR A 13 5.24 7.86 -9.19
CA TYR A 13 6.51 7.18 -9.01
C TYR A 13 6.36 5.66 -9.11
N PRO A 14 7.43 4.92 -9.46
CA PRO A 14 7.39 3.47 -9.57
C PRO A 14 7.38 2.82 -8.17
N SER A 15 6.19 2.67 -7.59
CA SER A 15 6.02 2.03 -6.28
C SER A 15 6.43 0.56 -6.29
N THR A 16 7.22 0.14 -5.30
CA THR A 16 7.57 -1.27 -5.06
C THR A 16 6.39 -2.13 -4.59
N ARG A 17 5.26 -1.50 -4.24
CA ARG A 17 4.02 -2.17 -3.86
C ARG A 17 3.08 -2.44 -5.05
N GLY A 18 3.50 -2.11 -6.28
CA GLY A 18 2.67 -2.15 -7.47
C GLY A 18 1.80 -0.90 -7.61
N LYS A 19 0.58 -1.06 -8.16
CA LYS A 19 -0.36 0.06 -8.34
C LYS A 19 -0.64 0.73 -6.99
N TYR A 20 -0.42 2.03 -6.93
CA TYR A 20 -0.46 2.81 -5.70
C TYR A 20 -1.01 4.21 -6.00
N THR A 21 -2.01 4.63 -5.23
CA THR A 21 -2.55 5.99 -5.26
C THR A 21 -2.86 6.46 -3.83
N TYR A 22 -3.24 7.71 -3.66
CA TYR A 22 -3.76 8.22 -2.40
C TYR A 22 -5.28 8.40 -2.46
N GLY A 23 -5.95 8.10 -1.34
CA GLY A 23 -7.33 8.51 -1.11
C GLY A 23 -7.41 10.01 -0.80
N LYS A 24 -8.65 10.54 -0.75
CA LYS A 24 -8.89 11.97 -0.45
C LYS A 24 -8.36 12.40 0.93
N ASN A 25 -8.19 11.45 1.85
CA ASN A 25 -7.61 11.62 3.19
C ASN A 25 -6.08 11.45 3.22
N HIS A 26 -5.42 11.36 2.06
CA HIS A 26 -3.99 11.09 1.89
C HIS A 26 -3.50 9.74 2.44
N PHE A 27 -4.41 8.79 2.70
CA PHE A 27 -4.01 7.42 2.99
C PHE A 27 -3.75 6.64 1.70
N PRO A 28 -2.82 5.66 1.71
CA PRO A 28 -2.55 4.82 0.56
C PRO A 28 -3.76 3.97 0.16
N VAL A 29 -4.03 3.91 -1.14
CA VAL A 29 -4.88 2.92 -1.79
C VAL A 29 -3.95 1.90 -2.44
N GLN A 30 -3.96 0.67 -1.93
CA GLN A 30 -2.97 -0.35 -2.30
C GLN A 30 -3.51 -1.76 -2.10
N ASN A 31 -2.78 -2.75 -2.61
CA ASN A 31 -3.07 -4.15 -2.35
C ASN A 31 -2.65 -4.55 -0.92
N PHE A 32 -3.39 -5.48 -0.32
CA PHE A 32 -3.02 -6.14 0.93
C PHE A 32 -2.82 -7.63 0.69
N TYR A 33 -1.78 -8.20 1.31
CA TYR A 33 -1.34 -9.56 1.06
C TYR A 33 -1.41 -10.39 2.32
N LEU A 34 -1.90 -11.63 2.19
CA LEU A 34 -1.69 -12.64 3.20
C LEU A 34 -0.24 -13.11 3.09
N ARG A 35 0.45 -13.17 4.23
CA ARG A 35 1.86 -13.53 4.31
C ARG A 35 2.08 -14.55 5.40
N GLU A 36 2.98 -15.48 5.14
CA GLU A 36 3.35 -16.56 6.04
C GLU A 36 4.86 -16.53 6.30
N VAL A 37 5.26 -16.79 7.55
CA VAL A 37 6.67 -16.95 7.91
C VAL A 37 7.06 -18.39 7.63
N VAL A 38 8.06 -18.59 6.79
CA VAL A 38 8.53 -19.92 6.34
C VAL A 38 10.05 -20.00 6.44
N ALA A 39 10.60 -21.20 6.61
CA ALA A 39 12.03 -21.43 6.39
C ALA A 39 12.28 -21.61 4.88
N ASP A 40 13.33 -20.96 4.35
CA ASP A 40 13.76 -21.17 2.97
C ASP A 40 14.59 -22.45 2.82
N ALA A 41 15.14 -22.67 1.62
CA ALA A 41 15.92 -23.87 1.29
C ALA A 41 17.19 -24.01 2.14
N ASP A 42 17.71 -22.91 2.68
CA ASP A 42 18.92 -22.85 3.51
C ASP A 42 18.57 -22.89 5.01
N GLY A 43 17.28 -23.04 5.35
CA GLY A 43 16.78 -23.06 6.72
C GLY A 43 16.64 -21.68 7.37
N MET A 44 16.75 -20.59 6.60
CA MET A 44 16.61 -19.23 7.09
C MET A 44 15.14 -18.78 7.07
N TRP A 45 14.69 -18.12 8.14
CA TRP A 45 13.32 -17.63 8.23
C TRP A 45 13.09 -16.43 7.31
N THR A 46 12.05 -16.51 6.48
CA THR A 46 11.63 -15.47 5.53
C THR A 46 10.11 -15.34 5.50
N VAL A 47 9.60 -14.36 4.75
CA VAL A 47 8.16 -14.10 4.59
C VAL A 47 7.74 -14.35 3.16
N LYS A 48 6.85 -15.32 2.97
CA LYS A 48 6.25 -15.67 1.67
C LYS A 48 4.91 -14.96 1.51
N THR A 49 4.68 -14.36 0.34
CA THR A 49 3.33 -13.92 -0.06
C THR A 49 2.50 -15.14 -0.46
N VAL A 50 1.37 -15.33 0.22
CA VAL A 50 0.44 -16.44 -0.04
C VAL A 50 -0.57 -16.03 -1.12
N GLU A 51 -1.25 -14.91 -0.92
CA GLU A 51 -2.22 -14.37 -1.87
C GLU A 51 -2.47 -12.87 -1.66
N THR A 52 -3.15 -12.25 -2.61
CA THR A 52 -3.68 -10.88 -2.49
C THR A 52 -5.08 -10.95 -1.88
N VAL A 53 -5.24 -10.45 -0.66
CA VAL A 53 -6.52 -10.48 0.09
C VAL A 53 -7.41 -9.32 -0.33
N PHE A 54 -6.82 -8.15 -0.60
CA PHE A 54 -7.54 -7.00 -1.13
C PHE A 54 -6.75 -6.35 -2.26
N GLU A 55 -7.46 -5.98 -3.33
CA GLU A 55 -6.91 -5.20 -4.43
C GLU A 55 -7.34 -3.73 -4.33
N ASN A 56 -6.40 -2.79 -4.53
CA ASN A 56 -6.66 -1.34 -4.50
C ASN A 56 -7.53 -0.91 -3.31
N HIS A 57 -7.23 -1.39 -2.12
CA HIS A 57 -8.05 -1.19 -0.94
C HIS A 57 -7.95 0.25 -0.43
N GLN A 58 -9.08 0.94 -0.35
CA GLN A 58 -9.22 2.23 0.35
C GLN A 58 -9.39 1.97 1.84
N ASP A 59 -8.69 2.75 2.67
CA ASP A 59 -8.86 2.67 4.12
C ASP A 59 -10.32 2.96 4.55
N ARG A 60 -10.74 2.33 5.64
CA ARG A 60 -12.12 2.39 6.13
C ARG A 60 -12.56 3.77 6.62
N TYR A 61 -11.62 4.65 6.96
CA TYR A 61 -11.88 5.94 7.61
C TYR A 61 -11.74 7.12 6.65
N VAL A 62 -11.64 6.86 5.34
CA VAL A 62 -11.55 7.89 4.29
C VAL A 62 -12.67 8.94 4.39
N GLY A 63 -13.84 8.56 4.91
CA GLY A 63 -14.98 9.46 5.11
C GLY A 63 -14.89 10.38 6.33
N GLU A 64 -14.03 10.07 7.30
CA GLU A 64 -13.96 10.77 8.59
C GLU A 64 -12.90 11.88 8.62
N CYS A 65 -12.06 11.95 7.59
CA CYS A 65 -11.04 12.98 7.47
C CYS A 65 -11.58 14.21 6.72
N ALA A 66 -11.72 15.33 7.43
CA ALA A 66 -12.08 16.64 6.87
C ALA A 66 -10.83 17.36 6.32
N MET A 67 -10.29 16.83 5.22
CA MET A 67 -9.16 17.41 4.49
C MET A 67 -9.52 18.70 3.77
#